data_AF-A0A935NZW0-F1
#
_entry.id   AF-A0A935NZW0-F1
#
_cell.length_a   1.000
_cell.length_b   1.000
_cell.length_c   1.000
_cell.angle_alpha   90.00
_cell.angle_beta   90.00
_cell.angle_gamma   90.00
#
_symmetry.space_group_name_H-M   'P 1'
#
loop_
_entity.id
_entity.type
_entity.pdbx_description
1 polymer ?
#
loop_
_entity_poly.entity_id
_entity_poly.type
_entity_poly.pdbx_seq_one_letter_code
_entity_poly.pdbx_strand_id
1 'polypeptide(L)'
;MSEDERAIRERLAALENEVKAEANAQRVRKEAEADKARVAQAAAKARQQAQAKSAASTAKAAVRKAEIEDDLSSLEDLAAPRKKGARGDLAGDVGSALELARRAQGVKAELTRPVKKGEKSWLVSAGLSTMLGPVGWLYAGSWREAVPAAAGWVALAYAVSFLPTMLLLPVLMVALPLSGLAGVMYALGYNRQGARQRLFGEDKAMGKLGLGKKALRPPHEDDG
;
A
#
# COMPACT_ATOMS: atom_id res chain seq x y z
N MET A 1 8.59 49.23 61.15
CA MET A 1 8.90 49.05 59.72
C MET A 1 8.34 50.25 58.99
N SER A 2 9.19 51.03 58.34
CA SER A 2 8.77 52.16 57.53
C SER A 2 8.10 51.68 56.24
N GLU A 3 7.27 52.52 55.63
CA GLU A 3 6.62 52.22 54.35
C GLU A 3 7.65 51.92 53.25
N ASP A 4 8.82 52.56 53.30
CA ASP A 4 9.94 52.32 52.39
C ASP A 4 10.45 50.87 52.44
N GLU A 5 10.54 50.26 53.62
CA GLU A 5 10.98 48.87 53.76
C GLU A 5 10.01 47.88 53.12
N ARG A 6 8.71 48.19 53.13
CA ARG A 6 7.68 47.35 52.47
C ARG A 6 7.79 47.47 50.96
N ALA A 7 7.93 48.69 50.44
CA ALA A 7 8.10 48.93 49.01
C ALA A 7 9.36 48.24 48.44
N ILE A 8 10.47 48.22 49.19
CA ILE A 8 11.69 47.53 48.77
C ILE A 8 11.47 46.01 48.70
N ARG A 9 10.79 45.41 49.69
CA ARG A 9 10.50 43.96 49.67
C ARG A 9 9.58 43.55 48.53
N GLU A 10 8.57 44.36 48.23
CA GLU A 10 7.68 44.09 47.09
C GLU A 10 8.43 44.13 45.76
N ARG A 11 9.33 45.11 45.57
CA ARG A 11 10.18 45.18 44.37
C ARG A 11 11.13 43.99 44.27
N LEU A 12 11.71 43.55 45.38
CA LEU A 12 12.58 42.37 45.43
C LEU A 12 11.80 41.09 45.08
N ALA A 13 10.60 40.92 45.64
CA ALA A 13 9.72 39.79 45.33
C ALA A 13 9.30 39.78 43.84
N ALA A 14 9.01 40.95 43.26
CA ALA A 14 8.70 41.08 41.84
C ALA A 14 9.89 40.66 40.96
N LEU A 15 11.10 41.15 41.26
CA LEU A 15 12.32 40.78 40.54
C LEU A 15 12.64 39.29 40.65
N GLU A 16 12.48 38.69 41.84
CA GLU A 16 12.67 37.25 42.01
C GLU A 16 11.70 36.43 41.15
N ASN A 17 10.45 36.89 41.02
CA ASN A 17 9.46 36.22 40.18
C ASN A 17 9.80 36.35 38.70
N GLU A 18 10.28 37.50 38.24
CA GLU A 18 10.75 37.70 36.86
C GLU A 18 11.95 36.80 36.54
N VAL A 19 12.96 36.74 37.40
CA VAL A 19 14.14 35.88 37.21
C VAL A 19 13.75 34.40 37.19
N LYS A 20 12.83 33.98 38.07
CA LYS A 20 12.30 32.59 38.06
C LYS A 20 11.52 32.29 36.77
N ALA A 21 10.72 33.24 36.29
CA ALA A 21 9.97 33.09 35.04
C ALA A 21 10.92 32.97 33.83
N GLU A 22 11.96 33.81 33.77
CA GLU A 22 12.95 33.76 32.71
C GLU A 22 13.78 32.46 32.74
N ALA A 23 14.21 32.02 33.93
CA ALA A 23 14.92 30.76 34.09
C ALA A 23 14.08 29.55 33.62
N ASN A 24 12.78 29.54 33.92
CA ASN A 24 11.87 28.51 33.43
C ASN A 24 11.68 28.59 31.90
N ALA A 25 11.54 29.79 31.34
CA ALA A 25 11.45 29.97 29.89
C ALA A 25 12.71 29.46 29.17
N GLN A 26 13.89 29.69 29.73
CA GLN A 26 15.15 29.17 29.17
C GLN A 26 15.23 27.63 29.24
N ARG A 27 14.76 27.02 30.34
CA ARG A 27 14.71 25.55 30.46
C ARG A 27 13.81 24.93 29.39
N VAL A 28 12.61 25.48 29.21
CA VAL A 28 11.66 25.02 28.18
C VAL A 28 12.26 25.15 26.77
N ARG A 29 12.97 26.25 26.48
CA ARG A 29 13.66 26.42 25.18
C ARG A 29 14.75 25.36 24.98
N LYS A 30 15.59 25.11 25.99
CA LYS A 30 16.66 24.10 25.93
C LYS A 30 16.10 22.69 25.76
N GLU A 31 15.01 22.36 26.45
CA GLU A 31 14.32 21.07 26.30
C GLU A 31 13.75 20.91 24.89
N ALA A 32 13.08 21.94 24.36
CA ALA A 32 12.55 21.93 23.01
C ALA A 32 13.65 21.79 21.93
N GLU A 33 14.82 22.41 22.13
CA GLU A 33 15.98 22.25 21.24
C GLU A 33 16.58 20.83 21.33
N ALA A 34 16.69 20.28 22.54
CA ALA A 34 17.18 18.92 22.75
C ALA A 34 16.26 17.89 22.09
N ASP A 35 14.94 18.08 22.15
CA ASP A 35 13.97 17.19 21.52
C ASP A 35 14.02 17.30 20.00
N LYS A 36 14.16 18.51 19.44
CA LYS A 36 14.43 18.69 18.00
C LYS A 36 15.69 17.96 17.55
N ALA A 37 16.77 18.04 18.34
CA ALA A 37 18.02 17.34 18.04
C ALA A 37 17.85 15.81 18.09
N ARG A 38 17.12 15.28 19.07
CA ARG A 38 16.81 13.84 19.17
C ARG A 38 15.99 13.35 17.97
N VAL A 39 14.98 14.10 17.55
CA VAL A 39 14.16 13.77 16.37
C VAL A 39 15.01 13.79 15.10
N ALA A 40 15.87 14.81 14.93
CA ALA A 40 16.79 14.88 13.79
C ALA A 40 17.78 13.70 13.76
N GLN A 41 18.36 13.33 14.90
CA GLN A 41 19.24 12.17 15.02
C GLN A 41 18.51 10.85 14.71
N ALA A 42 17.29 10.67 15.20
CA ALA A 42 16.47 9.49 14.91
C ALA A 42 16.16 9.38 13.41
N ALA A 43 15.81 10.50 12.77
CA ALA A 43 15.56 10.56 11.33
C ALA A 43 16.84 10.24 10.51
N ALA A 44 18.00 10.76 10.92
CA ALA A 44 19.28 10.46 10.27
C ALA A 44 19.63 8.96 10.37
N LYS A 45 19.47 8.35 11.55
CA LYS A 45 19.68 6.91 11.76
C LYS A 45 18.73 6.06 10.91
N ALA A 46 17.45 6.44 10.82
CA ALA A 46 16.48 5.75 9.98
C ALA A 46 16.85 5.80 8.49
N ARG A 47 17.34 6.95 8.00
CA ARG A 47 17.83 7.09 6.61
C ARG A 47 19.08 6.22 6.36
N GLN A 48 20.03 6.21 7.28
CA GLN A 48 21.21 5.35 7.18
C GLN A 48 20.83 3.86 7.13
N GLN A 49 19.89 3.42 7.98
CA GLN A 49 19.40 2.05 7.96
C GLN A 49 18.66 1.71 6.66
N ALA A 50 17.87 2.63 6.11
CA ALA A 50 17.19 2.43 4.82
C ALA A 50 18.20 2.31 3.66
N GLN A 51 19.23 3.16 3.65
CA GLN A 51 20.32 3.10 2.68
C GLN A 51 21.10 1.78 2.80
N ALA A 52 21.48 1.36 4.01
CA ALA A 52 22.17 0.10 4.24
C ALA A 52 21.34 -1.12 3.78
N LYS A 53 20.03 -1.14 4.04
CA LYS A 53 19.13 -2.19 3.55
C LYS A 53 19.03 -2.21 2.03
N SER A 54 18.95 -1.03 1.40
CA SER A 54 18.93 -0.95 -0.07
C SER A 54 20.22 -1.47 -0.69
N ALA A 55 21.39 -1.10 -0.14
CA ALA A 55 22.69 -1.59 -0.59
C ALA A 55 22.87 -3.10 -0.38
N ALA A 56 22.41 -3.65 0.75
CA ALA A 56 22.43 -5.08 0.99
C ALA A 56 21.55 -5.86 0.00
N SER A 57 20.38 -5.30 -0.36
CA SER A 57 19.48 -5.93 -1.33
C SER A 57 20.04 -5.92 -2.76
N THR A 58 20.73 -4.85 -3.17
CA THR A 58 21.38 -4.76 -4.49
C THR A 58 22.60 -5.67 -4.56
N ALA A 59 23.41 -5.75 -3.50
CA ALA A 59 24.52 -6.69 -3.41
C ALA A 59 24.03 -8.15 -3.52
N LYS A 60 22.96 -8.51 -2.80
CA LYS A 60 22.38 -9.86 -2.87
C LYS A 60 21.79 -10.17 -4.25
N ALA A 61 21.21 -9.18 -4.92
CA ALA A 61 20.73 -9.34 -6.30
C ALA A 61 21.88 -9.55 -7.30
N ALA A 62 23.00 -8.84 -7.12
CA ALA A 62 24.19 -9.00 -7.95
C ALA A 62 24.83 -10.39 -7.78
N VAL A 63 24.96 -10.88 -6.53
CA VAL A 63 25.48 -12.24 -6.27
C VAL A 63 24.61 -13.31 -6.93
N ARG A 64 23.28 -13.22 -6.78
CA ARG A 64 22.35 -14.16 -7.44
C ARG A 64 22.43 -14.10 -8.97
N LYS A 65 22.69 -12.93 -9.55
CA LYS A 65 22.85 -12.80 -11.00
C LYS A 65 24.12 -13.53 -11.48
N ALA A 66 25.23 -13.38 -10.75
CA ALA A 66 26.47 -14.08 -11.06
C ALA A 66 26.34 -15.60 -10.92
N GLU A 67 25.65 -16.08 -9.88
CA GLU A 67 25.40 -17.52 -9.66
C GLU A 67 24.56 -18.13 -10.81
N ILE A 68 23.55 -17.40 -11.30
CA ILE A 68 22.73 -17.84 -12.44
C ILE A 68 23.54 -17.86 -13.75
N GLU A 69 24.43 -16.88 -13.97
CA GLU A 69 25.28 -16.84 -15.16
C GLU A 69 26.30 -17.99 -15.18
N ASP A 70 26.84 -18.36 -14.01
CA ASP A 70 27.75 -19.52 -13.86
C ASP A 70 27.02 -20.84 -14.16
N ASP A 71 25.82 -21.03 -13.58
CA ASP A 71 24.98 -22.21 -13.86
C ASP A 71 24.60 -22.33 -15.35
N LEU A 72 24.29 -21.21 -16.01
CA LEU A 72 23.96 -21.19 -17.45
C LEU A 72 25.15 -21.59 -18.34
N SER A 73 26.37 -21.19 -17.98
CA SER A 73 27.57 -21.57 -18.73
C SER A 73 27.83 -23.09 -18.67
N SER A 74 27.51 -23.74 -17.55
CA SER A 74 27.64 -25.19 -17.39
C SER A 74 26.58 -26.01 -18.18
N LEU A 75 25.47 -25.37 -18.56
CA LEU A 75 24.41 -26.01 -19.36
C LEU A 75 24.67 -25.92 -20.88
N GLU A 76 25.45 -24.95 -21.35
CA GLU A 76 25.82 -24.85 -22.78
C GLU A 76 26.71 -26.02 -23.23
N ASP A 77 27.53 -26.59 -22.35
CA ASP A 77 28.34 -27.79 -22.65
C ASP A 77 27.52 -29.09 -22.74
N LEU A 78 26.27 -29.11 -22.25
CA LEU A 78 25.37 -30.27 -22.34
C LEU A 78 24.42 -30.20 -23.55
N ALA A 79 24.47 -29.12 -24.34
CA ALA A 79 23.63 -28.92 -25.52
C ALA A 79 24.16 -29.64 -26.78
N ALA A 80 24.55 -30.91 -26.64
CA ALA A 80 24.64 -31.80 -27.79
C ALA A 80 23.21 -32.11 -28.31
N PRO A 81 22.97 -32.13 -29.63
CA PRO A 81 21.63 -32.24 -30.20
C PRO A 81 21.02 -33.62 -29.92
N ARG A 82 20.21 -33.72 -28.85
CA ARG A 82 19.38 -34.91 -28.59
C ARG A 82 18.19 -34.93 -29.53
N LYS A 83 18.09 -36.02 -30.29
CA LYS A 83 17.05 -36.32 -31.27
C LYS A 83 15.64 -36.09 -30.70
N LYS A 84 14.91 -35.26 -31.45
CA LYS A 84 13.53 -34.84 -31.30
C LYS A 84 12.61 -36.06 -31.40
N GLY A 85 12.08 -36.53 -30.27
CA GLY A 85 11.11 -37.63 -30.22
C GLY A 85 10.09 -37.40 -29.11
N ALA A 86 8.82 -37.23 -29.51
CA ALA A 86 7.61 -37.39 -28.71
C ALA A 86 7.49 -36.58 -27.39
N ARG A 87 7.21 -35.27 -27.48
CA ARG A 87 6.62 -34.47 -26.39
C ARG A 87 5.62 -33.47 -26.96
N GLY A 88 4.45 -33.96 -27.37
CA GLY A 88 3.39 -33.15 -27.97
C GLY A 88 2.46 -32.48 -26.95
N ASP A 89 2.13 -33.16 -25.84
CA ASP A 89 0.92 -32.77 -25.09
C ASP A 89 1.16 -32.17 -23.69
N LEU A 90 2.36 -32.27 -23.14
CA LEU A 90 2.68 -31.70 -21.81
C LEU A 90 3.12 -30.23 -21.87
N ALA A 91 3.54 -29.72 -23.04
CA ALA A 91 4.09 -28.37 -23.17
C ALA A 91 3.05 -27.25 -23.03
N GLY A 92 1.78 -27.52 -23.36
CA GLY A 92 0.69 -26.55 -23.22
C GLY A 92 0.36 -26.22 -21.76
N ASP A 93 0.45 -27.20 -20.87
CA ASP A 93 0.04 -27.05 -19.47
C ASP A 93 1.12 -26.38 -18.61
N VAL A 94 2.41 -26.65 -18.90
CA VAL A 94 3.52 -25.91 -18.25
C VAL A 94 3.55 -24.45 -18.69
N GLY A 95 3.20 -24.13 -19.94
CA GLY A 95 3.09 -22.75 -20.41
C GLY A 95 2.03 -21.95 -19.65
N SER A 96 0.85 -22.55 -19.44
CA SER A 96 -0.23 -22.01 -18.60
C SER A 96 0.21 -21.80 -17.15
N ALA A 97 0.88 -22.78 -16.54
CA ALA A 97 1.36 -22.69 -15.17
C ALA A 97 2.43 -21.58 -14.99
N LEU A 98 3.34 -21.43 -15.96
CA LEU A 98 4.36 -20.37 -15.95
C LEU A 98 3.75 -18.99 -16.17
N GLU A 99 2.70 -18.89 -16.99
CA GLU A 99 1.96 -17.65 -17.18
C GLU A 99 1.18 -17.25 -15.91
N LEU A 100 0.55 -18.21 -15.23
CA LEU A 100 -0.06 -18.03 -13.92
C LEU A 100 0.96 -17.62 -12.86
N ALA A 101 2.13 -18.25 -12.83
CA ALA A 101 3.21 -17.91 -11.91
C ALA A 101 3.75 -16.49 -12.16
N ARG A 102 3.94 -16.08 -13.42
CA ARG A 102 4.33 -14.71 -13.77
C ARG A 102 3.25 -13.69 -13.38
N ARG A 103 1.97 -13.99 -13.62
CA ARG A 103 0.86 -13.13 -13.18
C ARG A 103 0.81 -13.02 -11.66
N ALA A 104 1.00 -14.12 -10.94
CA ALA A 104 1.05 -14.14 -9.48
C ALA A 104 2.24 -13.33 -8.92
N GLN A 105 3.42 -13.41 -9.55
CA GLN A 105 4.56 -12.57 -9.19
C GLN A 105 4.29 -11.08 -9.44
N GLY A 106 3.64 -10.73 -10.56
CA GLY A 106 3.24 -9.36 -10.84
C GLY A 106 2.28 -8.81 -9.79
N VAL A 107 1.28 -9.60 -9.41
CA VAL A 107 0.34 -9.26 -8.33
C VAL A 107 1.10 -9.10 -7.00
N LYS A 108 1.99 -10.02 -6.64
CA LYS A 108 2.80 -9.91 -5.41
C LYS A 108 3.65 -8.64 -5.38
N ALA A 109 4.30 -8.29 -6.50
CA ALA A 109 5.08 -7.07 -6.62
C ALA A 109 4.22 -5.82 -6.41
N GLU A 110 3.01 -5.80 -6.99
CA GLU A 110 2.02 -4.73 -6.79
C GLU A 110 1.55 -4.64 -5.32
N LEU A 111 1.27 -5.78 -4.65
CA LEU A 111 0.90 -5.81 -3.23
C LEU A 111 2.04 -5.29 -2.32
N THR A 112 3.29 -5.60 -2.65
CA THR A 112 4.44 -5.15 -1.84
C THR A 112 4.86 -3.70 -2.08
N ARG A 113 4.23 -3.01 -3.05
CA ARG A 113 4.56 -1.62 -3.36
C ARG A 113 4.13 -0.70 -2.21
N PRO A 114 4.97 0.25 -1.77
CA PRO A 114 4.56 1.22 -0.75
C PRO A 114 3.41 2.09 -1.26
N VAL A 115 2.33 2.17 -0.49
CA VAL A 115 1.11 2.93 -0.80
C VAL A 115 1.45 4.41 -0.89
N LYS A 116 1.18 5.04 -2.04
CA LYS A 116 1.39 6.48 -2.22
C LYS A 116 0.18 7.28 -1.68
N LYS A 117 0.42 8.54 -1.32
CA LYS A 117 -0.61 9.45 -0.80
C LYS A 117 -1.74 9.61 -1.84
N GLY A 118 -2.95 9.15 -1.51
CA GLY A 118 -4.13 9.18 -2.40
C GLY A 118 -4.54 7.81 -2.96
N GLU A 119 -3.71 6.78 -2.81
CA GLU A 119 -4.07 5.40 -3.19
C GLU A 119 -4.92 4.73 -2.09
N LYS A 120 -5.92 3.93 -2.48
CA LYS A 120 -6.73 3.18 -1.51
C LYS A 120 -5.89 2.03 -0.94
N SER A 121 -5.85 1.92 0.39
CA SER A 121 -5.17 0.82 1.05
C SER A 121 -5.90 -0.50 0.79
N TRP A 122 -5.26 -1.39 0.04
CA TRP A 122 -5.73 -2.74 -0.23
C TRP A 122 -5.89 -3.56 1.05
N LEU A 123 -5.04 -3.31 2.05
CA LEU A 123 -5.11 -3.97 3.36
C LEU A 123 -6.38 -3.59 4.13
N VAL A 124 -6.75 -2.30 4.10
CA VAL A 124 -7.99 -1.81 4.72
C VAL A 124 -9.21 -2.39 3.99
N SER A 125 -9.15 -2.48 2.66
CA SER A 125 -10.24 -3.05 1.85
C SER A 125 -10.40 -4.56 2.09
N ALA A 126 -9.30 -5.30 2.22
CA ALA A 126 -9.29 -6.71 2.58
C ALA A 126 -9.83 -6.92 3.99
N GLY A 127 -9.36 -6.13 4.97
CA GLY A 127 -9.82 -6.20 6.36
C GLY A 127 -11.32 -5.92 6.48
N LEU A 128 -11.80 -4.84 5.86
CA LEU A 128 -13.24 -4.52 5.87
C LEU A 128 -14.07 -5.60 5.17
N SER A 129 -13.62 -6.11 4.03
CA SER A 129 -14.39 -7.14 3.28
C SER A 129 -14.39 -8.50 3.98
N THR A 130 -13.41 -8.76 4.85
CA THR A 130 -13.33 -9.99 5.64
C THR A 130 -14.19 -9.89 6.91
N MET A 131 -14.27 -8.71 7.54
CA MET A 131 -15.09 -8.51 8.75
C MET A 131 -16.55 -8.18 8.46
N LEU A 132 -16.82 -7.32 7.47
CA LEU A 132 -18.18 -6.89 7.11
C LEU A 132 -18.74 -7.69 5.91
N GLY A 133 -17.98 -8.63 5.36
CA GLY A 133 -18.37 -9.38 4.19
C GLY A 133 -18.63 -8.46 2.98
N PRO A 134 -19.65 -8.75 2.16
CA PRO A 134 -20.02 -7.97 0.98
C PRO A 134 -20.46 -6.53 1.28
N VAL A 135 -20.77 -6.18 2.53
CA VAL A 135 -21.02 -4.77 2.91
C VAL A 135 -19.74 -3.94 2.75
N GLY A 136 -18.56 -4.56 2.90
CA GLY A 136 -17.27 -3.93 2.61
C GLY A 136 -17.12 -3.49 1.14
N TRP A 137 -17.88 -4.09 0.22
CA TRP A 137 -17.85 -3.73 -1.20
C TRP A 137 -18.50 -2.37 -1.48
N LEU A 138 -19.37 -1.86 -0.60
CA LEU A 138 -19.92 -0.51 -0.71
C LEU A 138 -18.85 0.58 -0.55
N TYR A 139 -17.82 0.30 0.25
CA TYR A 139 -16.71 1.24 0.45
C TYR A 139 -15.75 1.28 -0.75
N ALA A 140 -15.56 0.13 -1.40
CA ALA A 140 -14.68 0.00 -2.55
C ALA A 140 -15.37 0.38 -3.87
N GLY A 141 -16.63 -0.05 -4.04
CA GLY A 141 -17.40 -0.14 -5.27
C GLY A 141 -18.05 1.14 -5.82
N SER A 142 -18.46 1.06 -7.08
CA SER A 142 -19.42 1.98 -7.72
C SER A 142 -20.76 1.94 -6.99
N TRP A 143 -21.26 3.09 -6.50
CA TRP A 143 -22.53 3.17 -5.76
C TRP A 143 -23.72 2.59 -6.53
N ARG A 144 -23.68 2.61 -7.87
CA ARG A 144 -24.78 2.11 -8.70
C ARG A 144 -24.91 0.58 -8.71
N GLU A 145 -23.84 -0.14 -8.41
CA GLU A 145 -23.79 -1.60 -8.50
C GLU A 145 -23.58 -2.23 -7.12
N ALA A 146 -22.81 -1.56 -6.27
CA ALA A 146 -22.57 -2.00 -4.91
C ALA A 146 -23.85 -1.94 -4.06
N VAL A 147 -24.76 -0.98 -4.32
CA VAL A 147 -26.04 -0.88 -3.60
C VAL A 147 -26.96 -2.07 -3.86
N PRO A 148 -27.30 -2.46 -5.11
CA PRO A 148 -28.14 -3.63 -5.35
C PRO A 148 -27.46 -4.93 -4.90
N ALA A 149 -26.14 -5.06 -5.04
CA ALA A 149 -25.40 -6.22 -4.53
C ALA A 149 -25.46 -6.31 -2.99
N ALA A 150 -25.27 -5.19 -2.29
CA ALA A 150 -25.38 -5.14 -0.84
C ALA A 150 -26.81 -5.41 -0.38
N ALA A 151 -27.82 -4.86 -1.07
CA ALA A 151 -29.22 -5.13 -0.77
C ALA A 151 -29.56 -6.62 -0.95
N GLY A 152 -29.10 -7.25 -2.05
CA GLY A 152 -29.24 -8.68 -2.29
C GLY A 152 -28.54 -9.52 -1.21
N TRP A 153 -27.35 -9.10 -0.77
CA TRP A 153 -26.65 -9.76 0.32
C TRP A 153 -27.39 -9.67 1.65
N VAL A 154 -27.91 -8.49 2.02
CA VAL A 154 -28.70 -8.31 3.24
C VAL A 154 -29.98 -9.14 3.19
N ALA A 155 -30.65 -9.19 2.04
CA ALA A 155 -31.84 -10.03 1.83
C ALA A 155 -31.50 -11.52 1.98
N LEU A 156 -30.37 -11.97 1.42
CA LEU A 156 -29.88 -13.34 1.58
C LEU A 156 -29.52 -13.64 3.04
N ALA A 157 -28.78 -12.75 3.71
CA ALA A 157 -28.43 -12.90 5.12
C ALA A 157 -29.68 -12.99 6.00
N TYR A 158 -30.71 -12.19 5.70
CA TYR A 158 -32.00 -12.26 6.36
C TYR A 158 -32.70 -13.60 6.11
N ALA A 159 -32.74 -14.08 4.86
CA ALA A 159 -33.33 -15.37 4.53
C ALA A 159 -32.61 -16.54 5.22
N VAL A 160 -31.28 -16.46 5.34
CA VAL A 160 -30.47 -17.51 5.96
C VAL A 160 -30.45 -17.40 7.49
N SER A 161 -30.91 -16.30 8.08
CA SER A 161 -30.98 -16.14 9.55
C SER A 161 -31.89 -17.16 10.25
N PHE A 162 -32.80 -17.79 9.51
CA PHE A 162 -33.66 -18.87 10.01
C PHE A 162 -32.97 -20.25 10.02
N LEU A 163 -31.77 -20.39 9.44
CA LEU A 163 -31.04 -21.65 9.44
C LEU A 163 -30.24 -21.84 10.74
N PRO A 164 -30.09 -23.09 11.22
CA PRO A 164 -29.22 -23.39 12.35
C PRO A 164 -27.77 -22.95 12.06
N THR A 165 -27.12 -22.31 13.02
CA THR A 165 -25.74 -21.79 12.89
C THR A 165 -24.74 -22.86 12.43
N MET A 166 -24.99 -24.13 12.74
CA MET A 166 -24.16 -25.26 12.33
C MET A 166 -24.10 -25.46 10.81
N LEU A 167 -25.17 -25.16 10.05
CA LEU A 167 -25.13 -25.20 8.59
C LEU A 167 -24.47 -23.95 7.98
N LEU A 168 -24.56 -22.83 8.70
CA LEU A 168 -24.00 -21.55 8.28
C LEU A 168 -22.48 -21.50 8.39
N LEU A 169 -21.90 -22.18 9.39
CA LEU A 169 -20.47 -22.14 9.66
C LEU A 169 -19.57 -22.55 8.47
N PRO A 170 -19.78 -23.69 7.78
CA PRO A 170 -18.97 -24.06 6.61
C PRO A 170 -19.15 -23.08 5.44
N VAL A 171 -20.36 -22.55 5.26
CA VAL A 171 -20.65 -21.55 4.21
C VAL A 171 -19.89 -20.25 4.50
N LEU A 172 -19.93 -19.75 5.74
CA LEU A 172 -19.18 -18.57 6.16
C LEU A 172 -17.67 -18.75 6.06
N MET A 173 -17.17 -19.94 6.42
CA MET A 173 -15.75 -20.31 6.28
C MET A 173 -15.23 -20.18 4.84
N VAL A 174 -16.07 -20.40 3.83
CA VAL A 174 -15.70 -20.26 2.42
C VAL A 174 -16.05 -18.87 1.87
N ALA A 175 -17.22 -18.33 2.25
CA ALA A 175 -17.71 -17.05 1.75
C ALA A 175 -16.87 -15.86 2.23
N LEU A 176 -16.38 -15.88 3.49
CA LEU A 176 -15.58 -14.77 4.04
C LEU A 176 -14.22 -14.61 3.33
N PRO A 177 -13.42 -15.68 3.12
CA PRO A 177 -12.19 -15.58 2.33
C PRO A 177 -12.43 -15.12 0.89
N LEU A 178 -13.47 -15.66 0.23
CA LEU A 178 -13.81 -15.27 -1.13
C LEU A 178 -14.23 -13.80 -1.22
N SER A 179 -14.97 -13.29 -0.24
CA SER A 179 -15.30 -11.87 -0.12
C SER A 179 -14.04 -11.00 0.03
N GLY A 180 -13.09 -11.44 0.85
CA GLY A 180 -11.79 -10.77 1.01
C GLY A 180 -11.01 -10.71 -0.31
N LEU A 181 -10.91 -11.84 -1.03
CA LEU A 181 -10.28 -11.94 -2.34
C LEU A 181 -10.92 -11.00 -3.38
N ALA A 182 -12.25 -10.96 -3.43
CA ALA A 182 -12.98 -10.05 -4.31
C ALA A 182 -12.67 -8.58 -3.98
N GLY A 183 -12.63 -8.23 -2.70
CA GLY A 183 -12.25 -6.89 -2.25
C GLY A 183 -10.83 -6.49 -2.68
N VAL A 184 -9.87 -7.43 -2.60
CA VAL A 184 -8.49 -7.22 -3.06
C VAL A 184 -8.41 -7.05 -4.58
N MET A 185 -9.05 -7.95 -5.35
CA MET A 185 -9.06 -7.86 -6.81
C MET A 185 -9.65 -6.54 -7.31
N TYR A 186 -10.73 -6.09 -6.67
CA TYR A 186 -11.36 -4.83 -7.01
C TYR A 186 -10.44 -3.63 -6.67
N ALA A 187 -9.80 -3.61 -5.50
CA ALA A 187 -8.88 -2.54 -5.12
C ALA A 187 -7.66 -2.46 -6.06
N LEU A 188 -7.14 -3.60 -6.50
CA LEU A 188 -6.08 -3.69 -7.53
C LEU A 188 -6.55 -3.11 -8.87
N GLY A 189 -7.76 -3.46 -9.31
CA GLY A 189 -8.35 -2.90 -10.53
C GLY A 189 -8.47 -1.38 -10.47
N TYR A 190 -8.94 -0.84 -9.35
CA TYR A 190 -9.06 0.59 -9.12
C TYR A 190 -7.70 1.31 -9.16
N ASN A 191 -6.69 0.77 -8.47
CA ASN A 191 -5.35 1.37 -8.41
C ASN A 191 -4.64 1.33 -9.77
N ARG A 192 -4.91 0.31 -10.61
CA ARG A 192 -4.32 0.19 -11.94
C ARG A 192 -4.83 1.21 -12.95
N GLN A 193 -6.10 1.59 -12.87
CA GLN A 193 -6.74 2.44 -13.89
C GLN A 193 -6.86 3.90 -13.49
N GLY A 194 -6.65 4.23 -12.22
CA GLY A 194 -6.75 5.61 -11.73
C GLY A 194 -8.16 6.21 -11.82
N ALA A 195 -9.17 5.40 -12.18
CA ALA A 195 -10.56 5.79 -12.30
C ALA A 195 -11.48 4.70 -11.74
N ARG A 196 -12.69 5.07 -11.29
CA ARG A 196 -13.70 4.12 -10.83
C ARG A 196 -14.21 3.32 -12.03
N GLN A 197 -13.73 2.09 -12.17
CA GLN A 197 -14.21 1.19 -13.22
C GLN A 197 -15.67 0.83 -12.97
N ARG A 198 -16.51 0.96 -14.00
CA ARG A 198 -17.92 0.54 -13.95
C ARG A 198 -17.94 -0.97 -14.19
N LEU A 199 -18.57 -1.74 -13.31
CA LEU A 199 -18.63 -3.20 -13.45
C LEU A 199 -19.57 -3.60 -14.61
N PHE A 200 -20.52 -2.72 -14.94
CA PHE A 200 -21.42 -2.83 -16.09
C PHE A 200 -21.42 -1.52 -16.89
N GLY A 201 -20.52 -1.44 -17.86
CA GLY A 201 -20.55 -0.44 -18.93
C GLY A 201 -19.80 -1.01 -20.11
N GLU A 202 -20.42 -1.03 -21.28
CA GLU A 202 -19.70 -1.25 -22.52
C GLU A 202 -18.68 -0.12 -22.68
N ASP A 203 -17.44 -0.34 -22.22
CA ASP A 203 -16.29 0.41 -22.71
C ASP A 203 -16.08 -0.02 -24.16
N LYS A 204 -16.95 0.48 -25.05
CA LYS A 204 -16.76 0.45 -26.49
C LYS A 204 -15.42 1.10 -26.78
N ALA A 205 -14.41 0.27 -27.00
CA ALA A 205 -13.48 0.37 -28.12
C ALA A 205 -13.04 1.79 -28.54
N MET A 206 -12.71 2.70 -27.62
CA MET A 206 -12.11 4.01 -27.94
C MET A 206 -10.61 4.08 -27.58
N GLY A 207 -9.95 2.92 -27.44
CA GLY A 207 -8.49 2.82 -27.39
C GLY A 207 -7.88 2.04 -28.57
N LYS A 208 -8.71 1.39 -29.40
CA LYS A 208 -8.26 0.60 -30.56
C LYS A 208 -8.30 1.36 -31.90
N LEU A 209 -8.61 2.65 -31.86
CA LEU A 209 -8.36 3.60 -32.94
C LEU A 209 -7.24 4.53 -32.48
N GLY A 210 -6.01 4.19 -32.85
CA GLY A 210 -4.82 4.97 -32.58
C GLY A 210 -4.89 6.34 -33.25
N LEU A 211 -5.53 7.31 -32.59
CA LEU A 211 -5.56 8.70 -33.01
C LEU A 211 -5.27 9.59 -31.79
N GLY A 212 -3.99 9.93 -31.65
CA GLY A 212 -3.60 11.32 -31.42
C GLY A 212 -3.85 11.94 -30.05
N LYS A 213 -3.21 11.43 -28.99
CA LYS A 213 -2.83 12.30 -27.84
C LYS A 213 -1.42 12.86 -28.04
N LYS A 214 -1.23 13.61 -29.14
CA LYS A 214 -0.01 14.41 -29.38
C LYS A 214 -0.21 15.92 -29.20
N ALA A 215 -1.42 16.39 -28.90
CA ALA A 215 -1.69 17.82 -28.76
C ALA A 215 -2.25 18.10 -27.38
N LEU A 216 -1.38 18.51 -26.44
CA LEU A 216 -1.66 19.39 -25.29
C LEU A 216 -0.41 19.40 -24.39
N ARG A 217 0.70 19.85 -24.97
CA ARG A 217 1.82 20.40 -24.19
C ARG A 217 1.57 21.91 -24.18
N PRO A 218 1.20 22.54 -23.05
CA PRO A 218 1.13 23.99 -23.01
C PRO A 218 2.53 24.55 -23.29
N PRO A 219 2.65 25.62 -24.10
CA PRO A 219 3.93 26.26 -24.33
C PRO A 219 4.50 26.74 -22.99
N HIS A 220 5.79 26.44 -22.78
CA HIS A 220 6.58 27.08 -21.75
C HIS A 220 6.50 28.60 -21.98
N GLU A 221 5.94 29.31 -21.00
CA GLU A 221 6.23 30.73 -20.83
C GLU A 221 7.70 30.80 -20.38
N ASP A 222 8.55 31.20 -21.32
CA ASP A 222 9.89 31.68 -21.04
C ASP A 222 9.74 33.07 -20.41
N ASP A 223 9.88 33.15 -19.09
CA ASP A 223 10.01 34.40 -18.36
C ASP A 223 11.43 34.94 -18.51
N GLY A 224 11.51 36.21 -18.93
CA GLY A 224 12.72 37.04 -18.96
C GLY A 224 13.05 37.70 -17.62
#